data_AF-L8TQL1-F1
#
_entry.id   AF-L8TQL1-F1
#
_cell.length_a   1.000
_cell.length_b   1.000
_cell.length_c   1.000
_cell.angle_alpha   90.00
_cell.angle_beta   90.00
_cell.angle_gamma   90.00
#
_symmetry.space_group_name_H-M   'P 1'
#
loop_
_entity.id
_entity.type
_entity.pdbx_description
1 polymer ?
#
loop_
_entity_poly.entity_id
_entity_poly.type
_entity_poly.pdbx_seq_one_letter_code
_entity_poly.pdbx_strand_id
1 'polypeptide(L)' 'MTERAPLTPAQQADLEEAWAELRQAAQEAGVKSFRACTRDGSRWEENLDSVRAMTRTIKGIQKDTTEGPKDP' A
#
# COMPACT_ATOMS: atom_id res chain seq x y z
N MET A 1 -8.70 18.82 -13.32
CA MET A 1 -8.03 17.63 -13.88
C MET A 1 -6.56 17.82 -13.53
N THR A 2 -6.08 17.20 -12.44
CA THR A 2 -4.67 17.34 -12.07
C THR A 2 -3.88 16.44 -13.00
N GLU A 3 -3.32 17.00 -14.06
CA GLU A 3 -2.29 16.34 -14.87
C GLU A 3 -1.15 15.96 -13.92
N ARG A 4 -1.08 14.67 -13.53
CA ARG A 4 0.07 14.16 -12.80
C ARG A 4 1.23 14.13 -13.79
N ALA A 5 2.31 14.83 -13.43
CA ALA A 5 3.55 14.71 -14.16
C ALA A 5 3.97 13.23 -14.21
N PRO A 6 4.46 12.74 -15.37
CA PRO A 6 4.94 11.37 -15.48
C PRO A 6 6.02 11.11 -14.44
N LEU A 7 5.96 9.95 -13.79
CA LEU A 7 6.95 9.55 -12.79
C LEU A 7 8.34 9.54 -13.44
N THR A 8 9.32 10.12 -12.75
CA THR A 8 10.71 9.96 -13.15
C THR A 8 11.14 8.50 -12.99
N PRO A 9 12.16 8.01 -13.71
CA PRO A 9 12.64 6.63 -13.59
C PRO A 9 12.98 6.23 -12.15
N ALA A 10 13.54 7.16 -11.35
CA ALA A 10 13.83 6.92 -9.94
C ALA A 10 12.56 6.72 -9.10
N GLN A 11 11.51 7.51 -9.36
CA GLN A 11 10.22 7.34 -8.69
C GLN A 11 9.50 6.07 -9.13
N GLN A 12 9.68 5.64 -10.37
CA GLN A 12 9.15 4.38 -10.87
C GLN A 12 9.80 3.20 -10.15
N ALA A 13 11.14 3.21 -10.00
CA ALA A 13 11.87 2.18 -9.27
C ALA A 13 11.44 2.10 -7.79
N ASP A 14 11.30 3.25 -7.13
CA ASP A 14 10.81 3.31 -5.74
C ASP A 14 9.36 2.80 -5.62
N LEU A 15 8.51 3.11 -6.60
CA LEU A 15 7.15 2.59 -6.67
C LEU A 15 7.12 1.07 -6.84
N GLU A 16 7.98 0.51 -7.69
CA GLU A 16 8.10 -0.94 -7.90
C GLU A 16 8.58 -1.66 -6.62
N GLU A 17 9.56 -1.07 -5.92
CA GLU A 17 10.03 -1.57 -4.62
C GLU A 17 8.90 -1.57 -3.59
N ALA A 18 8.18 -0.46 -3.45
CA ALA A 18 7.05 -0.34 -2.54
C ALA A 18 5.93 -1.36 -2.88
N TRP A 19 5.73 -1.64 -4.17
CA TRP A 19 4.79 -2.68 -4.64
C TRP A 19 5.25 -4.10 -4.33
N ALA A 20 6.56 -4.37 -4.37
CA ALA A 20 7.11 -5.66 -3.96
C ALA A 20 6.87 -5.88 -2.46
N GLU A 21 7.13 -4.86 -1.64
CA GLU A 21 6.84 -4.90 -0.20
C GLU A 21 5.34 -5.08 0.09
N LEU A 22 4.48 -4.34 -0.62
CA LEU A 22 3.03 -4.45 -0.46
C LEU A 22 2.57 -5.88 -0.75
N ARG A 23 3.03 -6.48 -1.85
CA ARG A 23 2.67 -7.86 -2.22
C ARG A 23 3.19 -8.88 -1.23
N GLN A 24 4.39 -8.70 -0.68
CA GLN A 24 4.89 -9.58 0.36
C GLN A 24 4.02 -9.50 1.61
N ALA A 25 3.77 -8.30 2.12
CA ALA A 25 2.91 -8.08 3.28
C ALA A 25 1.49 -8.60 3.05
N ALA A 26 0.95 -8.44 1.83
CA ALA A 26 -0.36 -8.95 1.44
C ALA A 26 -0.43 -10.48 1.54
N GLN A 27 0.59 -11.17 1.03
CA GLN A 27 0.65 -12.62 1.04
C GLN A 27 0.76 -13.16 2.47
N GLU A 28 1.63 -12.55 3.28
CA GLU A 28 1.76 -12.88 4.70
C GLU A 28 0.43 -12.70 5.44
N ALA A 29 -0.31 -11.62 5.13
CA ALA A 29 -1.61 -11.32 5.73
C ALA A 29 -2.79 -12.11 5.15
N GLY A 30 -2.59 -12.91 4.09
CA GLY A 30 -3.67 -13.60 3.39
C GLY A 30 -4.61 -12.68 2.59
N VAL A 31 -4.18 -11.45 2.26
CA VAL A 31 -4.97 -10.50 1.47
C VAL A 31 -4.96 -10.91 0.00
N LYS A 32 -6.15 -11.12 -0.58
CA LYS A 32 -6.31 -11.59 -1.97
C LYS A 32 -6.49 -10.48 -2.99
N SER A 33 -7.01 -9.33 -2.58
CA SER A 33 -7.28 -8.21 -3.48
C SER A 33 -7.30 -6.88 -2.71
N PHE A 34 -6.93 -5.82 -3.43
CA PHE A 34 -6.95 -4.47 -2.93
C PHE A 34 -7.96 -3.63 -3.70
N ARG A 35 -8.77 -2.87 -2.97
CA ARG A 35 -9.65 -1.87 -3.55
C ARG A 35 -9.57 -0.61 -2.72
N ALA A 36 -8.99 0.43 -3.30
CA ALA A 36 -8.92 1.74 -2.68
C ALA A 36 -9.48 2.80 -3.63
N CYS A 37 -10.22 3.74 -3.07
CA CYS A 37 -10.69 4.93 -3.77
C CYS A 37 -9.85 6.11 -3.28
N THR A 38 -9.30 6.91 -4.19
CA THR A 38 -8.69 8.18 -3.79
C THR A 38 -9.74 9.28 -3.87
N ARG A 39 -9.61 10.30 -3.02
CA ARG A 39 -10.52 11.45 -3.00
C ARG A 39 -10.56 12.22 -4.32
N ASP A 40 -9.45 12.21 -5.05
CA ASP A 40 -9.32 12.88 -6.35
C ASP A 40 -9.72 11.97 -7.53
N GLY A 41 -10.14 10.72 -7.27
CA GLY A 41 -10.45 9.73 -8.32
C GLY A 41 -9.23 9.17 -9.06
N SER A 42 -8.03 9.61 -8.70
CA SER A 42 -6.77 9.05 -9.20
C SER A 42 -6.57 7.59 -8.77
N ARG A 43 -5.80 6.82 -9.53
CA ARG A 43 -5.34 5.50 -9.09
C ARG A 43 -4.36 5.66 -7.94
N TRP A 44 -4.65 4.97 -6.83
CA TRP A 44 -3.78 4.92 -5.66
C TRP A 44 -2.52 4.10 -5.94
N GLU A 45 -2.63 3.12 -6.84
CA GLU A 45 -1.57 2.19 -7.27
C GLU A 45 -0.36 2.89 -7.89
N GLU A 46 -0.57 4.08 -8.45
CA GLU A 46 0.45 4.90 -9.12
C GLU A 46 1.00 5.99 -8.18
N ASN A 47 0.55 6.02 -6.93
CA ASN A 47 0.98 6.99 -5.94
C ASN A 47 1.81 6.27 -4.86
N LEU A 48 3.10 6.59 -4.83
CA LEU A 48 4.05 5.96 -3.90
C LEU A 48 3.62 6.06 -2.43
N ASP A 49 3.15 7.23 -2.01
CA ASP A 49 2.70 7.45 -0.63
C ASP A 49 1.49 6.57 -0.30
N SER A 50 0.56 6.42 -1.26
CA SER A 50 -0.61 5.55 -1.11
C SER A 50 -0.23 4.07 -1.01
N VAL A 51 0.70 3.59 -1.85
CA VAL A 51 1.19 2.20 -1.80
C VAL A 51 1.89 1.94 -0.47
N ARG A 52 2.77 2.84 -0.02
CA ARG A 52 3.47 2.73 1.27
C ARG A 52 2.50 2.77 2.46
N ALA A 53 1.49 3.64 2.42
CA ALA A 53 0.47 3.71 3.45
C ALA A 53 -0.27 2.37 3.58
N MET A 54 -0.66 1.77 2.46
CA MET A 54 -1.30 0.45 2.47
C MET A 54 -0.41 -0.66 3.02
N THR A 55 0.88 -0.69 2.64
CA THR A 55 1.83 -1.66 3.19
C THR A 55 1.91 -1.54 4.71
N ARG A 56 1.99 -0.32 5.24
CA ARG A 56 1.99 -0.06 6.69
C ARG A 56 0.71 -0.52 7.36
N THR A 57 -0.45 -0.28 6.74
CA THR A 57 -1.74 -0.73 7.26
C THR A 57 -1.80 -2.26 7.36
N ILE A 58 -1.37 -2.98 6.32
CA ILE A 58 -1.38 -4.46 6.34
C ILE A 58 -0.43 -4.99 7.41
N LYS A 59 0.81 -4.46 7.47
CA LYS A 59 1.78 -4.84 8.51
C LYS A 59 1.24 -4.56 9.92
N GLY A 60 0.50 -3.46 10.10
CA GLY A 60 -0.20 -3.13 11.35
C GLY A 60 -1.28 -4.16 11.71
N ILE A 61 -2.19 -4.46 10.79
CA ILE A 61 -3.27 -5.45 11.02
C ILE A 61 -2.69 -6.82 11.36
N GLN A 62 -1.63 -7.25 10.67
CA GLN A 62 -0.96 -8.51 10.97
C GLN A 62 -0.35 -8.53 12.37
N LYS A 63 0.28 -7.43 12.78
CA LYS A 63 0.85 -7.30 14.13
C LYS A 63 -0.23 -7.40 15.20
N ASP A 64 -1.34 -6.66 15.06
CA ASP A 64 -2.50 -6.75 15.97
C ASP A 64 -3.12 -8.16 15.99
N THR A 65 -3.19 -8.83 14.83
CA THR A 65 -3.70 -10.20 14.74
C THR A 65 -2.78 -11.21 15.43
N THR A 66 -1.46 -10.99 15.36
CA THR A 66 -0.44 -11.89 15.93
C THR A 66 -0.29 -11.71 17.44
N GLU A 67 -0.42 -10.49 17.95
CA GLU A 67 -0.39 -10.21 19.39
C GLU A 67 -1.69 -10.57 20.13
N GLY A 68 -2.76 -10.89 19.38
CA GLY A 68 -4.09 -11.17 19.93
C GLY A 68 -4.79 -9.88 20.43
N PRO A 69 -6.13 -9.90 20.60
CA PRO A 69 -6.83 -8.75 21.16
C PRO A 69 -6.22 -8.41 22.53
N LYS A 70 -5.72 -7.18 22.65
CA LYS A 70 -5.36 -6.63 23.95
C LYS A 70 -6.67 -6.34 24.68
N ASP A 71 -7.17 -7.34 25.41
CA ASP A 71 -8.28 -7.15 26.36
C ASP A 71 -7.91 -6.02 27.34
N PRO A 72 -8.79 -5.04 27.57
CA PRO A 72 -8.61 -3.98 28.57
C PRO A 72 -8.70 -4.50 30.01
#